data_AF-X1SVW1-F1
#
_entry.id   AF-X1SVW1-F1
#
_cell.length_a   1.000
_cell.length_b   1.000
_cell.length_c   1.000
_cell.angle_alpha   90.00
_cell.angle_beta   90.00
_cell.angle_gamma   90.00
#
_symmetry.space_group_name_H-M   'P 1'
#
loop_
_entity.id
_entity.type
_entity.pdbx_description
1 polymer ?
#
loop_
_entity_poly.entity_id
_entity_poly.type
_entity_poly.pdbx_seq_one_letter_code
_entity_poly.pdbx_strand_id
1 'polypeptide(L)' 'LDSDKALEAMNNLLALGVELREVEAGRILELALAYNLAAYDAAYLALAEGEGCELWTGDRPFYQAVGGKLSRIKWIGDYP' A
#
# COMPACT_ATOMS: atom_id res chain seq x y z
N LEU A 1 5.49 6.01 -25.34
CA LEU A 1 5.46 6.82 -24.11
C LEU A 1 6.41 7.97 -24.32
N ASP A 2 5.92 9.19 -24.14
CA ASP A 2 6.75 10.39 -24.24
C ASP A 2 7.62 10.45 -22.98
N SER A 3 8.94 10.30 -23.15
CA SER A 3 9.88 10.15 -22.04
C SER A 3 9.89 11.36 -21.13
N ASP A 4 9.65 12.56 -21.68
CA ASP A 4 9.66 13.80 -20.93
C ASP A 4 8.46 13.88 -19.99
N LYS A 5 7.28 13.46 -20.47
CA LYS A 5 6.06 13.39 -19.65
C LYS A 5 6.15 12.34 -18.55
N ALA A 6 6.82 11.21 -18.79
CA ALA A 6 7.02 10.19 -17.76
C ALA A 6 7.92 10.72 -16.63
N LEU A 7 8.96 11.48 -16.98
CA LEU A 7 9.88 12.07 -16.02
C LEU A 7 9.22 13.19 -15.21
N GLU A 8 8.41 14.02 -15.88
CA GLU A 8 7.57 15.04 -15.22
C GLU A 8 6.61 14.41 -14.21
N ALA A 9 5.90 13.34 -14.59
CA ALA A 9 4.99 12.63 -13.69
C ALA A 9 5.72 12.05 -12.47
N MET A 10 6.93 11.51 -12.65
CA MET A 10 7.73 11.00 -11.53
C MET A 10 8.17 12.12 -10.59
N ASN A 11 8.61 13.25 -11.13
CA ASN A 11 8.99 14.40 -10.31
C ASN A 11 7.80 14.94 -9.51
N ASN A 12 6.63 15.00 -10.11
CA ASN A 12 5.40 15.40 -9.43
C ASN A 12 5.03 14.42 -8.30
N LEU A 13 5.20 13.12 -8.51
CA LEU A 13 4.95 12.10 -7.48
C LEU A 13 5.90 12.26 -6.29
N LEU A 14 7.19 12.47 -6.55
CA LEU A 14 8.20 12.68 -5.49
C LEU A 14 7.98 13.99 -4.74
N ALA A 15 7.44 15.02 -5.40
CA ALA A 15 7.14 16.31 -4.79
C ALA A 15 5.93 16.30 -3.85
N LEU A 16 5.13 15.22 -3.79
CA LEU A 16 3.97 15.11 -2.90
C LEU A 16 4.34 15.10 -1.41
N GLY A 17 5.62 14.94 -1.07
CA GLY A 17 6.07 14.97 0.33
C GLY A 17 5.67 13.71 1.12
N VAL A 18 5.58 12.55 0.46
CA VAL A 18 5.31 11.28 1.13
C VAL A 18 6.44 10.95 2.11
N GLU A 19 6.09 10.76 3.37
CA GLU A 19 7.04 10.40 4.42
C GLU A 19 7.34 8.90 4.41
N LEU A 20 8.62 8.55 4.48
CA LEU A 20 9.04 7.17 4.71
C LEU A 20 8.92 6.84 6.20
N ARG A 21 8.28 5.73 6.50
CA ARG A 21 8.08 5.22 7.85
C ARG A 21 8.68 3.82 7.96
N GLU A 22 9.36 3.58 9.07
CA GLU A 22 9.87 2.25 9.39
C GLU A 22 8.76 1.38 9.96
N VAL A 23 8.83 0.09 9.65
CA VAL A 23 7.89 -0.92 10.13
C VAL A 23 8.69 -2.08 10.69
N GLU A 24 8.25 -2.59 11.84
CA GLU A 24 8.92 -3.70 12.52
C GLU A 24 8.81 -5.00 11.71
N ALA A 25 9.93 -5.65 11.44
CA ALA A 25 10.00 -6.79 10.53
C ALA A 25 9.23 -8.02 11.07
N GLY A 26 9.19 -8.21 12.38
CA GLY A 26 8.35 -9.24 13.02
C GLY A 26 6.88 -9.04 12.68
N ARG A 27 6.37 -7.82 12.79
CA ARG A 27 4.97 -7.51 12.44
C ARG A 27 4.66 -7.78 10.96
N ILE A 28 5.59 -7.47 10.06
CA ILE A 28 5.45 -7.77 8.63
C ILE A 28 5.32 -9.28 8.42
N LEU A 29 6.19 -10.08 9.04
CA LEU A 29 6.18 -11.53 8.92
C LEU A 29 4.88 -12.14 9.46
N GLU A 30 4.40 -11.69 10.61
CA GLU A 30 3.14 -12.13 11.19
C GLU A 30 1.96 -11.93 10.22
N LEU A 31 1.85 -10.75 9.64
CA LEU A 31 0.76 -10.41 8.71
C LEU A 31 0.90 -11.13 7.38
N ALA A 32 2.12 -11.28 6.86
CA ALA A 32 2.39 -12.05 5.65
C ALA A 32 1.90 -13.49 5.79
N LEU A 33 2.18 -14.13 6.92
CA LEU A 33 1.73 -15.49 7.20
C LEU A 33 0.21 -15.55 7.46
N ALA A 34 -0.35 -14.61 8.23
CA ALA A 34 -1.77 -14.61 8.59
C ALA A 34 -2.69 -14.42 7.38
N TYR A 35 -2.29 -13.59 6.42
CA TYR A 35 -3.09 -13.26 5.24
C TYR A 35 -2.59 -13.88 3.94
N ASN A 36 -1.53 -14.70 4.00
CA ASN A 36 -0.86 -15.28 2.83
C ASN A 36 -0.47 -14.21 1.80
N LEU A 37 0.26 -13.20 2.26
CA LEU A 37 0.72 -12.06 1.46
C LEU A 37 2.23 -12.12 1.19
N ALA A 38 2.66 -11.45 0.12
CA ALA A 38 4.06 -11.11 -0.02
C ALA A 38 4.51 -10.18 1.11
N ALA A 39 5.80 -10.23 1.47
CA ALA A 39 6.33 -9.42 2.56
C ALA A 39 6.13 -7.90 2.32
N TYR A 40 6.24 -7.43 1.06
CA TYR A 40 6.04 -6.01 0.75
C TYR A 40 4.58 -5.57 0.93
N ASP A 41 3.60 -6.42 0.58
CA ASP A 41 2.18 -6.14 0.80
C ASP A 41 1.85 -6.10 2.29
N ALA A 42 2.40 -7.05 3.04
CA ALA A 42 2.27 -7.07 4.49
C ALA A 42 2.93 -5.85 5.16
N ALA A 43 3.97 -5.28 4.56
CA ALA A 43 4.61 -4.05 5.05
C ALA A 43 3.68 -2.84 4.97
N TYR A 44 2.95 -2.67 3.87
CA TYR A 44 1.94 -1.61 3.76
C TYR A 44 0.78 -1.82 4.74
N LEU A 45 0.36 -3.08 4.93
CA LEU A 45 -0.67 -3.40 5.89
C LEU A 45 -0.24 -3.07 7.34
N ALA A 46 0.96 -3.52 7.72
CA ALA A 46 1.56 -3.25 9.02
C ALA A 46 1.74 -1.73 9.27
N LEU A 47 2.18 -0.99 8.24
CA LEU A 47 2.32 0.46 8.32
C LEU A 47 0.96 1.12 8.59
N ALA A 48 -0.07 0.76 7.83
CA ALA A 48 -1.39 1.35 8.01
C ALA A 48 -2.00 1.01 9.37
N GLU A 49 -1.77 -0.20 9.88
CA GLU A 49 -2.15 -0.58 11.25
C GLU A 49 -1.44 0.27 12.30
N GLY A 50 -0.13 0.50 12.16
CA GLY A 50 0.68 1.30 13.08
C GLY A 50 0.31 2.78 13.09
N GLU A 51 0.02 3.35 11.92
CA GLU A 51 -0.38 4.75 11.76
C GLU A 51 -1.90 4.98 12.02
N GLY A 52 -2.67 3.90 12.19
CA GLY A 52 -4.12 3.99 12.40
C GLY A 52 -4.90 4.56 11.21
N CYS A 53 -4.33 4.57 10.00
CA CYS A 53 -4.91 5.20 8.81
C CYS A 53 -5.53 4.19 7.84
N GLU A 54 -6.23 4.63 6.80
CA GLU A 54 -6.72 3.72 5.75
C GLU A 54 -5.59 3.35 4.77
N LEU A 55 -5.60 2.10 4.28
CA LEU A 55 -4.69 1.67 3.21
C LEU A 55 -5.42 1.65 1.88
N TRP A 56 -5.06 2.59 1.02
CA TRP A 56 -5.58 2.71 -0.33
C TRP A 56 -4.69 1.95 -1.31
N THR A 57 -5.27 1.12 -2.17
CA THR A 57 -4.50 0.31 -3.12
C THR A 57 -5.15 0.27 -4.50
N GLY A 58 -4.29 0.27 -5.52
CA GLY A 58 -4.60 -0.10 -6.90
C GLY A 58 -4.19 -1.54 -7.26
N ASP A 59 -3.64 -2.29 -6.30
CA ASP A 59 -3.31 -3.71 -6.47
C ASP A 59 -4.55 -4.57 -6.18
N ARG A 60 -5.12 -5.12 -7.25
CA ARG A 60 -6.34 -5.95 -7.17
C ARG A 60 -6.10 -7.28 -6.46
N PRO A 61 -5.06 -8.09 -6.80
CA PRO A 61 -4.73 -9.30 -6.04
C PRO A 61 -4.62 -9.07 -4.54
N PHE A 62 -3.90 -8.02 -4.12
CA PHE A 62 -3.78 -7.64 -2.71
C PHE A 62 -5.15 -7.29 -2.11
N TYR A 63 -5.91 -6.41 -2.77
CA TYR A 63 -7.25 -6.03 -2.31
C TYR A 63 -8.18 -7.24 -2.14
N GLN A 64 -8.14 -8.21 -3.05
CA GLN A 64 -8.95 -9.42 -2.93
C GLN A 64 -8.53 -10.32 -1.76
N ALA A 65 -7.24 -10.33 -1.41
CA ALA A 65 -6.72 -11.13 -0.30
C ALA A 65 -7.17 -10.59 1.09
N VAL A 66 -7.29 -9.27 1.25
CA VAL A 66 -7.53 -8.62 2.54
C VAL A 66 -8.74 -7.69 2.64
N GLY A 67 -9.25 -7.12 1.55
CA GLY A 67 -10.29 -6.08 1.56
C GLY A 67 -11.63 -6.53 2.13
N GLY A 68 -11.99 -7.81 1.97
CA GLY A 68 -13.18 -8.38 2.60
C GLY A 68 -13.01 -8.72 4.09
N LYS A 69 -11.77 -8.74 4.60
CA LYS A 69 -11.42 -9.10 5.98
C LYS A 69 -11.16 -7.87 6.84
N LEU A 70 -10.67 -6.79 6.21
CA LEU A 70 -10.17 -5.59 6.88
C LEU A 70 -10.82 -4.34 6.28
N SER A 71 -11.72 -3.70 7.05
CA SER A 71 -12.49 -2.52 6.61
C SER A 71 -11.62 -1.29 6.28
N ARG A 72 -10.37 -1.28 6.75
CA ARG A 72 -9.35 -0.25 6.51
C ARG A 72 -8.74 -0.29 5.11
N ILE A 73 -8.92 -1.37 4.36
CA ILE A 73 -8.36 -1.49 3.01
C ILE A 73 -9.38 -0.94 2.02
N LYS A 74 -8.97 0.02 1.18
CA LYS A 74 -9.82 0.71 0.22
C LYS A 74 -9.32 0.47 -1.20
N TRP A 75 -10.24 0.19 -2.11
CA TRP A 75 -9.93 0.06 -3.54
C TRP A 75 -10.03 1.42 -4.23
N ILE A 76 -8.94 1.86 -4.87
CA ILE A 76 -8.94 3.17 -5.55
C ILE A 76 -9.94 3.23 -6.71
N GLY A 77 -10.23 2.09 -7.35
CA GLY A 77 -11.18 2.04 -8.46
C GLY A 77 -12.65 2.07 -8.05
N ASP A 78 -12.96 2.19 -6.76
CA ASP A 78 -14.32 2.54 -6.31
C ASP A 78 -14.64 4.03 -6.56
N TYR A 79 -13.63 4.83 -6.96
CA TYR A 79 -13.74 6.27 -7.20
C TYR A 79 -13.49 6.59 -8.69
N PRO A 80 -14.41 7.33 -9.34
CA PRO A 80 -14.35 7.67 -10.77
C PRO A 80 -13.36 8.78 -11.12
#